data_AF-K8GIP5-F1
#
_entry.id   AF-K8GIP5-F1
#
_cell.length_a   1.000
_cell.length_b   1.000
_cell.length_c   1.000
_cell.angle_alpha   90.00
_cell.angle_beta   90.00
_cell.angle_gamma   90.00
#
_symmetry.space_group_name_H-M   'P 1'
#
loop_
_entity.id
_entity.type
_entity.pdbx_description
1 polymer ?
#
loop_
_entity_poly.entity_id
_entity_poly.type
_entity_poly.pdbx_seq_one_letter_code
_entity_poly.pdbx_strand_id
1 'polypeptide(L)' 'MTVAKVSKRILVTIPDSVHDELAAWAEYQGRPTANLAAYLIELGIRDAKSKGEFKTLPPAVQSQEGGSND' A
#
# COMPACT_ATOMS: atom_id res chain seq x y z
N MET A 1 22.50 9.67 -4.55
CA MET A 1 21.41 9.31 -5.49
C MET A 1 20.09 9.37 -4.74
N THR A 2 19.25 10.38 -4.99
CA THR A 2 17.89 10.45 -4.46
C THR A 2 17.00 9.51 -5.27
N VAL A 3 16.53 8.42 -4.67
CA VAL A 3 15.50 7.58 -5.31
C VAL A 3 14.23 8.43 -5.36
N ALA A 4 13.75 8.72 -6.58
CA ALA A 4 12.51 9.46 -6.75
C ALA A 4 11.36 8.72 -6.02
N LYS A 5 10.73 9.39 -5.05
CA LYS A 5 9.58 8.84 -4.32
C LYS A 5 8.37 8.88 -5.25
N VAL A 6 8.20 7.80 -6.02
CA VAL A 6 7.07 7.63 -6.93
C VAL A 6 5.92 6.91 -6.26
N SER A 7 4.70 7.41 -6.46
CA SER A 7 3.48 6.71 -6.03
C SER A 7 3.21 5.51 -6.96
N LYS A 8 2.81 4.38 -6.37
CA LYS A 8 2.32 3.21 -7.11
C LYS A 8 0.80 3.18 -7.04
N ARG A 9 0.14 2.84 -8.15
CA ARG A 9 -1.32 2.64 -8.20
C ARG A 9 -1.61 1.15 -8.08
N ILE A 10 -2.59 0.80 -7.25
CA ILE A 10 -3.10 -0.56 -7.08
C ILE A 10 -4.63 -0.54 -7.19
N LEU A 11 -5.22 -1.69 -7.50
CA LEU A 11 -6.66 -1.91 -7.38
C LEU A 11 -6.94 -2.58 -6.03
N VAL A 12 -7.92 -2.08 -5.29
CA VAL A 12 -8.37 -2.64 -4.01
C VAL A 12 -9.87 -2.90 -4.13
N THR A 13 -10.31 -4.10 -3.75
CA THR A 13 -11.73 -4.45 -3.60
C THR A 13 -12.05 -4.52 -2.12
N ILE A 14 -13.10 -3.83 -1.70
CA ILE A 14 -13.58 -3.78 -0.31
C ILE A 14 -15.09 -4.10 -0.28
N PRO A 15 -15.63 -4.59 0.84
CA PRO A 15 -17.07 -4.76 1.00
C PRO A 15 -17.82 -3.43 0.86
N ASP A 16 -19.05 -3.47 0.34
CA ASP A 16 -19.89 -2.29 0.12
C ASP A 16 -20.07 -1.47 1.41
N SER A 17 -20.30 -2.13 2.55
CA SER A 17 -20.43 -1.46 3.85
C SER A 17 -19.20 -0.64 4.21
N VAL A 18 -18.00 -1.15 3.91
CA VAL A 18 -16.74 -0.45 4.16
C VAL A 18 -16.57 0.72 3.19
N HIS A 19 -16.98 0.55 1.94
CA HIS A 19 -16.96 1.64 0.96
C HIS A 19 -17.86 2.80 1.40
N ASP A 20 -19.08 2.52 1.86
CA ASP A 20 -20.05 3.55 2.23
C ASP A 20 -19.59 4.35 3.45
N GLU A 21 -19.08 3.67 4.49
CA GLU A 21 -18.47 4.33 5.65
C GLU A 21 -17.27 5.19 5.25
N LEU A 22 -16.41 4.66 4.38
CA LEU A 22 -15.24 5.37 3.89
C LEU A 22 -15.61 6.61 3.06
N ALA A 23 -16.61 6.50 2.19
CA ALA A 23 -17.09 7.59 1.35
C ALA A 23 -17.73 8.69 2.19
N ALA A 24 -18.58 8.34 3.15
CA ALA A 24 -19.18 9.29 4.09
C ALA A 24 -18.11 10.04 4.90
N TRP A 25 -17.07 9.32 5.36
CA TRP A 25 -15.98 9.95 6.10
C TRP A 25 -15.09 10.84 5.23
N ALA A 26 -14.85 10.45 3.97
CA ALA A 26 -14.09 11.26 3.02
C ALA A 26 -14.83 12.57 2.68
N GLU A 27 -16.14 12.49 2.47
CA GLU A 27 -17.02 13.64 2.25
C GLU A 27 -16.94 14.61 3.44
N TYR A 28 -17.06 14.10 4.66
CA TYR A 28 -16.91 14.92 5.88
C TYR A 28 -15.55 15.64 5.95
N GLN A 29 -14.47 15.04 5.42
CA GLN A 29 -13.14 15.65 5.36
C GLN A 29 -12.93 16.56 4.13
N GLY A 30 -13.89 16.65 3.20
CA GLY A 30 -13.77 17.42 1.98
C GLY A 30 -12.70 16.89 1.02
N ARG A 31 -12.55 15.56 0.91
CA ARG A 31 -11.51 14.91 0.09
C ARG A 31 -12.06 13.71 -0.71
N PRO A 32 -11.41 13.31 -1.82
CA PRO A 32 -11.80 12.10 -2.54
C PRO A 32 -11.65 10.82 -1.69
N THR A 33 -12.60 9.89 -1.84
CA THR A 33 -12.59 8.57 -1.18
C THR A 33 -11.28 7.81 -1.39
N ALA A 34 -10.76 7.81 -2.63
CA ALA A 34 -9.50 7.15 -2.96
C ALA A 34 -8.30 7.74 -2.21
N ASN A 35 -8.30 9.05 -1.95
CA ASN A 35 -7.25 9.69 -1.17
C ASN A 35 -7.34 9.26 0.30
N LEU A 36 -8.55 9.16 0.87
CA LEU A 36 -8.75 8.63 2.22
C LEU A 36 -8.31 7.18 2.33
N ALA A 37 -8.69 6.34 1.37
CA ALA A 37 -8.22 4.96 1.28
C ALA A 37 -6.69 4.87 1.30
N ALA A 38 -6.01 5.64 0.44
CA ALA A 38 -4.55 5.64 0.37
C ALA A 38 -3.88 6.03 1.69
N TYR A 39 -4.40 7.05 2.37
CA TYR A 39 -3.92 7.47 3.69
C TYR A 39 -4.13 6.40 4.75
N LEU A 40 -5.31 5.76 4.80
CA LEU A 40 -5.62 4.72 5.79
C LEU A 40 -4.79 3.47 5.58
N ILE A 41 -4.50 3.10 4.32
CA ILE A 41 -3.56 2.02 4.01
C ILE A 41 -2.15 2.35 4.52
N GLU A 42 -1.66 3.58 4.30
CA GLU A 42 -0.36 4.01 4.83
C GLU A 42 -0.34 3.99 6.37
N LEU A 43 -1.40 4.50 7.00
CA LEU A 43 -1.55 4.51 8.45
C LEU A 43 -1.55 3.10 9.03
N GLY A 44 -2.28 2.16 8.43
CA GLY A 44 -2.32 0.76 8.86
C GLY A 44 -0.95 0.08 8.78
N ILE A 45 -0.18 0.33 7.72
CA ILE A 45 1.20 -0.18 7.62
C ILE A 45 2.10 0.44 8.70
N ARG A 46 1.95 1.74 8.95
CA ARG A 46 2.74 2.45 9.98
C ARG A 46 2.43 1.90 11.39
N ASP A 47 1.16 1.65 11.67
CA ASP A 47 0.70 1.09 12.95
C ASP A 47 1.16 -0.36 13.14
N ALA A 48 1.10 -1.19 12.10
CA ALA A 48 1.66 -2.54 12.15
C ALA A 48 3.18 -2.53 12.42
N LYS A 49 3.91 -1.55 11.88
CA LYS A 49 5.35 -1.38 12.14
C LYS A 49 5.61 -0.93 13.58
N SER A 50 4.87 0.03 14.10
CA SER A 50 5.06 0.52 15.47
C SER A 50 4.73 -0.55 16.52
N LYS A 51 3.79 -1.46 16.22
CA LYS A 51 3.42 -2.58 17.09
C LYS A 51 4.33 -3.82 16.94
N GLY A 52 5.25 -3.83 15.96
CA GLY A 52 6.09 -5.00 15.67
C GLY A 52 5.34 -6.17 14.99
N GLU A 53 4.15 -5.91 14.45
CA GLU A 53 3.31 -6.90 13.75
C GLU A 53 3.66 -7.01 12.26
N PHE A 54 4.34 -6.01 11.71
CA PHE A 54 4.72 -5.96 10.30
C PHE A 54 5.78 -7.03 9.98
N LYS A 55 5.34 -8.12 9.33
CA LYS A 55 6.18 -9.23 8.88
C LYS A 55 6.17 -9.31 7.36
N THR A 56 7.34 -9.41 6.74
CA THR A 56 7.49 -9.65 5.30
C THR A 56 8.21 -10.97 5.10
N LEU A 57 7.95 -11.62 3.95
CA LEU A 57 8.84 -12.68 3.49
C LEU A 57 10.26 -12.09 3.33
N PRO A 58 11.32 -12.89 3.55
CA PRO A 58 12.66 -12.50 3.14
C PRO A 58 12.64 -12.14 1.65
N PRO A 59 13.49 -11.18 1.20
CA PRO A 59 13.62 -10.90 -0.22
C PRO A 59 13.87 -12.21 -0.95
N ALA A 60 13.04 -12.55 -1.94
CA ALA A 60 13.31 -13.70 -2.78
C ALA A 60 14.72 -13.52 -3.33
N VAL A 61 15.60 -14.50 -3.08
CA VAL A 61 16.91 -14.57 -3.73
C VAL A 61 16.59 -14.59 -5.21
N GLN A 62 16.78 -13.47 -5.89
CA GLN A 62 16.69 -13.41 -7.33
C GLN A 62 17.85 -14.25 -7.84
N SER A 63 17.60 -15.52 -8.13
CA SER A 63 18.50 -16.34 -8.91
C SER A 63 18.72 -15.61 -10.23
N GLN A 64 19.86 -14.94 -10.34
CA GLN A 64 20.41 -14.57 -11.63
C GLN A 64 20.82 -15.89 -12.28
N GLU A 65 19.88 -16.53 -12.97
CA GLU A 65 20.18 -17.59 -13.91
C GLU A 65 21.08 -17.01 -15.00
N GLY A 66 22.28 -17.58 -15.09
CA GLY A 66 23.30 -17.22 -16.04
C GLY A 66 22.81 -17.35 -17.47
N GLY A 67 22.88 -16.26 -18.22
CA GLY A 67 23.06 -16.33 -19.65
C GLY A 67 24.49 -16.74 -19.95
N SER A 68 24.67 -17.98 -20.40
CA SER A 68 25.88 -18.45 -21.09
C SER A 68 26.35 -17.44 -22.12
N ASN A 69 27.62 -17.04 -22.06
CA ASN A 69 28.35 -16.58 -23.24
C ASN A 69 28.93 -17.84 -23.89
N ASP A 70 28.28 -18.30 -24.97
CA ASP A 70 28.93 -19.06 -26.04
C ASP A 70 29.20 -18.11 -27.22
#